data_AF-A0A5D2GQU9-F1
#
_entry.id   AF-A0A5D2GQU9-F1
#
_cell.length_a   1.000
_cell.length_b   1.000
_cell.length_c   1.000
_cell.angle_alpha   90.00
_cell.angle_beta   90.00
_cell.angle_gamma   90.00
#
_symmetry.space_group_name_H-M   'P 1'
#
loop_
_entity.id
_entity.type
_entity.pdbx_description
1 polymer ?
#
loop_
_entity_poly.entity_id
_entity_poly.type
_entity_poly.pdbx_seq_one_letter_code
_entity_poly.pdbx_strand_id
1 'polypeptide(L)'
;MYTKFITPLGIDAPLDRFSEARAIEHVRVLAHEIDGRQEGRQGLREAAEYIKAQLERLRERAGLNFRIEIEENVAGWSFNMMFLGHGISFGYRNYTNILVRRLSVLQC
;
A
#
# COMPACT_ATOMS: atom_id res chain seq x y z
N MET A 1 3.30 -13.68 -29.92
CA MET A 1 2.63 -12.76 -28.97
C MET A 1 3.01 -11.35 -29.39
N TYR A 2 2.09 -10.56 -29.94
CA TYR A 2 2.36 -9.18 -30.38
C TYR A 2 1.89 -8.24 -29.28
N THR A 3 2.75 -7.95 -28.31
CA THR A 3 2.53 -6.85 -27.38
C THR A 3 2.80 -5.56 -28.15
N LYS A 4 1.73 -4.90 -28.63
CA LYS A 4 1.84 -3.49 -29.07
C LYS A 4 2.50 -2.73 -27.93
N PHE A 5 3.61 -2.03 -28.20
CA PHE A 5 4.20 -1.12 -27.22
C PHE A 5 3.14 -0.06 -26.89
N ILE A 6 2.54 -0.19 -25.71
CA ILE A 6 1.63 0.81 -25.17
C ILE A 6 2.51 1.87 -24.56
N THR A 7 2.43 3.10 -25.06
CA THR A 7 3.12 4.23 -24.44
C THR A 7 2.56 4.45 -23.04
N PRO A 8 3.40 4.41 -21.98
CA PRO A 8 2.96 4.64 -20.62
C PRO A 8 2.28 6.01 -20.45
N LEU A 9 1.22 6.07 -19.65
CA LEU A 9 0.59 7.34 -19.32
C LEU A 9 1.42 8.11 -18.28
N GLY A 10 1.61 9.40 -18.54
CA GLY A 10 2.36 10.34 -17.69
C GLY A 10 1.65 10.68 -16.37
N ILE A 11 2.30 11.49 -15.53
CA ILE A 11 1.83 11.81 -14.17
C ILE A 11 0.47 12.52 -14.17
N ASP A 12 0.24 13.37 -15.17
CA ASP A 12 -0.97 14.19 -15.34
C ASP A 12 -2.11 13.46 -16.07
N ALA A 13 -1.98 12.16 -16.30
CA ALA A 13 -3.02 11.39 -16.96
C ALA A 13 -4.35 11.44 -16.17
N PRO A 14 -5.50 11.30 -16.84
CA PRO A 14 -6.81 11.26 -16.16
C PRO A 14 -6.84 10.29 -14.97
N LEU A 15 -7.53 10.67 -13.90
CA LEU A 15 -7.55 9.92 -12.64
C LEU A 15 -8.29 8.58 -12.74
N ASP A 16 -9.22 8.47 -13.68
CA ASP A 16 -9.94 7.24 -14.03
C ASP A 16 -9.08 6.24 -14.81
N ARG A 17 -7.86 6.63 -15.21
CA ARG A 17 -6.91 5.77 -15.92
C ARG A 17 -5.72 5.42 -15.04
N PHE A 18 -5.22 4.21 -15.23
CA PHE A 18 -3.94 3.81 -14.66
C PHE A 18 -2.81 4.62 -15.31
N SER A 19 -1.98 5.26 -14.48
CA SER A 19 -0.77 5.96 -14.90
C SER A 19 0.43 5.24 -14.35
N GLU A 20 1.28 4.74 -15.24
CA GLU A 20 2.53 4.10 -14.87
C GLU A 20 3.46 5.09 -14.17
N ALA A 21 3.52 6.34 -14.63
CA ALA A 21 4.32 7.38 -13.99
C ALA A 21 3.90 7.61 -12.53
N ARG A 22 2.59 7.64 -12.23
CA ARG A 22 2.10 7.71 -10.83
C ARG A 22 2.49 6.47 -10.02
N ALA A 23 2.38 5.28 -10.61
CA ALA A 23 2.75 4.04 -9.94
C ALA A 23 4.26 3.99 -9.61
N ILE A 24 5.11 4.38 -10.57
CA ILE A 24 6.56 4.48 -10.39
C ILE A 24 6.91 5.48 -9.31
N GLU A 25 6.21 6.62 -9.22
CA GLU A 25 6.45 7.61 -8.18
C GLU A 25 6.20 7.04 -6.77
N HIS A 26 5.11 6.29 -6.58
CA HIS A 26 4.87 5.60 -5.31
C HIS A 26 5.96 4.56 -5.00
N VAL A 27 6.44 3.82 -6.00
CA VAL A 27 7.55 2.87 -5.84
C VAL A 27 8.83 3.60 -5.44
N ARG A 28 9.15 4.72 -6.09
CA ARG A 28 10.34 5.54 -5.81
C ARG A 28 10.34 6.02 -4.36
N VAL A 29 9.23 6.58 -3.88
CA VAL A 29 9.10 7.03 -2.48
C VAL A 29 9.27 5.85 -1.51
N LEU A 30 8.54 4.76 -1.73
CA LEU A 30 8.52 3.61 -0.81
C LEU A 30 9.81 2.77 -0.82
N ALA A 31 10.56 2.75 -1.92
CA ALA A 31 11.75 1.92 -2.07
C ALA A 31 13.07 2.69 -1.94
N HIS A 32 13.09 3.99 -2.24
CA HIS A 32 14.32 4.76 -2.34
C HIS A 32 14.37 5.97 -1.42
N GLU A 33 13.25 6.67 -1.21
CA GLU A 33 13.24 7.85 -0.31
C GLU A 33 13.05 7.47 1.15
N ILE A 34 12.20 6.48 1.43
CA ILE A 34 11.98 5.97 2.78
C ILE A 34 13.10 4.97 3.11
N ASP A 35 13.93 5.32 4.10
CA ASP A 35 15.10 4.52 4.50
C ASP A 35 14.69 3.23 5.22
N GLY A 36 14.51 2.16 4.45
CA GLY A 36 14.32 0.80 4.94
C GLY A 36 12.98 0.55 5.64
N ARG A 37 12.20 -0.39 5.13
CA ARG A 37 10.89 -0.78 5.69
C ARG A 37 10.94 -2.09 6.48
N GLN A 38 12.12 -2.41 7.03
CA GLN A 38 12.31 -3.59 7.88
C GLN A 38 11.77 -3.32 9.28
N GLU A 39 11.46 -4.39 10.01
CA GLU A 39 11.00 -4.26 11.38
C GLU A 39 12.03 -3.56 12.28
N GLY A 40 11.56 -2.63 13.12
CA GLY A 40 12.40 -1.82 13.99
C GLY A 40 13.09 -0.63 13.31
N ARG A 41 12.87 -0.41 12.01
CA ARG A 41 13.33 0.80 11.30
C ARG A 41 12.24 1.87 11.31
N GLN A 42 12.66 3.13 11.39
CA GLN A 42 11.76 4.27 11.30
C GLN A 42 10.98 4.30 9.97
N GLY A 43 11.63 3.88 8.87
CA GLY A 43 11.01 3.85 7.54
C GLY A 43 9.77 2.96 7.44
N LEU A 44 9.60 1.96 8.33
CA LEU A 44 8.37 1.16 8.35
C LEU A 44 7.15 2.02 8.74
N ARG A 45 7.29 2.90 9.74
CA ARG A 45 6.23 3.81 10.17
C ARG A 45 5.96 4.88 9.10
N GLU A 46 7.02 5.45 8.53
CA GLU A 46 6.91 6.47 7.48
C GLU A 46 6.20 5.93 6.24
N ALA A 47 6.46 4.67 5.86
CA ALA A 47 5.75 4.01 4.77
C ALA A 47 4.25 3.85 5.05
N ALA A 48 3.87 3.48 6.28
CA ALA A 48 2.47 3.39 6.68
C ALA A 48 1.78 4.75 6.61
N GLU A 49 2.41 5.80 7.14
CA GLU A 49 1.91 7.17 7.08
C GLU A 49 1.74 7.65 5.63
N TYR A 50 2.73 7.39 4.77
CA TYR A 50 2.67 7.70 3.35
C TYR A 50 1.49 7.00 2.65
N ILE A 51 1.37 5.68 2.82
CA ILE A 51 0.31 4.87 2.21
C ILE A 51 -1.06 5.39 2.65
N LYS A 52 -1.24 5.63 3.96
CA LYS A 52 -2.48 6.19 4.51
C LYS A 52 -2.82 7.54 3.89
N ALA A 53 -1.84 8.45 3.78
CA ALA A 53 -2.05 9.75 3.16
C ALA A 53 -2.46 9.65 1.68
N GLN A 54 -1.88 8.72 0.91
CA GLN A 54 -2.31 8.48 -0.48
C GLN A 54 -3.73 7.92 -0.56
N LEU A 55 -4.10 7.03 0.36
CA LEU A 55 -5.45 6.46 0.44
C LEU A 55 -6.50 7.50 0.80
N GLU A 56 -6.23 8.40 1.75
CA GLU A 56 -7.16 9.49 2.08
C GLU A 56 -7.36 10.43 0.89
N ARG A 57 -6.29 10.77 0.15
CA ARG A 57 -6.42 11.52 -1.12
C ARG A 57 -7.27 10.78 -2.15
N LEU A 58 -7.17 9.45 -2.24
CA LEU A 58 -8.02 8.65 -3.12
C LEU A 58 -9.48 8.65 -2.66
N ARG A 59 -9.71 8.61 -1.35
CA ARG A 59 -11.05 8.70 -0.75
C ARG A 59 -11.70 10.06 -1.01
N GLU A 60 -10.96 11.16 -0.89
CA GLU A 60 -11.45 12.52 -1.22
C GLU A 60 -11.83 12.65 -2.70
N ARG A 61 -11.13 11.93 -3.57
CA ARG A 61 -11.40 11.89 -5.02
C ARG A 61 -12.49 10.89 -5.40
N ALA A 62 -12.95 10.05 -4.47
CA ALA A 62 -13.96 9.06 -4.77
C ALA A 62 -15.29 9.77 -5.08
N GLY A 63 -15.80 9.58 -6.30
CA GLY A 63 -17.10 10.10 -6.71
C GLY A 63 -18.26 9.37 -6.03
N LEU A 64 -19.50 9.74 -6.38
CA LEU A 64 -20.72 9.22 -5.74
C LEU A 64 -20.96 7.70 -5.93
N ASN A 65 -20.24 7.05 -6.85
CA ASN A 65 -20.47 5.65 -7.24
C ASN A 65 -19.88 4.62 -6.26
N PHE A 66 -18.88 5.00 -5.48
CA PHE A 66 -18.26 4.12 -4.50
C PHE A 66 -17.71 4.92 -3.34
N ARG A 67 -17.76 4.33 -2.15
CA ARG A 67 -17.15 4.87 -0.94
C ARG A 67 -15.87 4.10 -0.63
N ILE A 68 -14.85 4.81 -0.17
CA ILE A 68 -13.64 4.21 0.37
C ILE A 68 -13.67 4.37 1.89
N GLU A 69 -13.51 3.26 2.60
CA GLU A 69 -13.30 3.23 4.05
C GLU A 69 -11.86 2.81 4.33
N ILE A 70 -11.21 3.54 5.23
CA ILE A 70 -9.83 3.33 5.63
C ILE A 70 -9.85 3.14 7.14
N GLU A 71 -9.38 1.99 7.58
CA GLU A 71 -9.25 1.65 9.00
C GLU A 71 -7.80 1.35 9.32
N GLU A 72 -7.36 1.78 10.50
CA GLU A 72 -6.04 1.46 11.02
C GLU A 72 -6.21 0.60 12.27
N ASN A 73 -5.62 -0.58 12.24
CA ASN A 73 -5.65 -1.52 13.35
C ASN A 73 -4.23 -2.00 13.66
N VAL A 74 -4.08 -2.63 14.81
CA VAL A 74 -2.83 -3.24 15.22
C VAL A 74 -2.91 -4.75 15.02
N ALA A 75 -1.97 -5.30 14.26
CA ALA A 75 -1.84 -6.73 14.05
C ALA A 75 -0.64 -7.30 14.79
N GLY A 76 -0.77 -8.55 15.23
CA GLY A 76 0.33 -9.37 15.74
C GLY A 76 0.30 -10.73 15.06
N TRP A 77 1.47 -11.21 14.68
CA TRP A 77 1.64 -12.49 14.00
C TRP A 77 2.86 -13.21 14.55
N SER A 78 2.87 -14.53 14.42
CA SER A 78 4.07 -15.31 14.68
C SER A 78 4.31 -16.32 13.56
N PHE A 79 5.57 -16.65 13.36
CA PHE A 79 5.95 -17.75 12.48
C PHE A 79 7.11 -18.52 13.12
N ASN A 80 7.20 -19.80 12.79
CA ASN A 80 8.25 -20.68 13.25
C ASN A 80 9.18 -21.00 12.07
N MET A 81 10.48 -21.09 12.33
CA MET A 81 11.45 -21.55 11.35
C MET A 81 12.52 -22.42 11.98
N MET A 82 13.09 -23.33 11.19
CA MET A 82 14.28 -24.10 11.57
C MET A 82 15.53 -23.32 11.17
N PHE A 83 16.46 -23.13 12.10
CA PHE A 83 17.76 -22.53 11.85
C PHE A 83 18.85 -23.36 12.53
N LEU A 84 19.82 -23.85 11.75
CA LEU A 84 20.91 -24.71 12.23
C LEU A 84 20.43 -25.91 13.08
N GLY A 85 19.30 -26.51 12.71
CA GLY A 85 18.72 -27.65 13.44
C GLY A 85 17.92 -27.29 14.70
N HIS A 86 17.79 -26.00 15.03
CA HIS A 86 16.97 -25.52 16.14
C HIS A 86 15.71 -24.82 15.64
N GLY A 87 14.58 -25.08 16.30
CA GLY A 87 13.34 -24.35 16.06
C GLY A 87 13.39 -22.97 16.69
N ILE A 88 13.13 -21.93 15.91
CA ILE A 88 13.03 -20.55 16.37
C ILE A 88 11.64 -20.03 16.06
N SER A 89 11.01 -19.39 17.05
CA SER A 89 9.71 -18.73 16.91
C SER A 89 9.91 -17.22 16.90
N PHE A 90 9.44 -16.55 15.85
CA PHE A 90 9.44 -15.11 15.75
C PHE A 90 8.02 -14.60 15.95
N GLY A 91 7.88 -13.61 16.84
CA GLY A 91 6.62 -12.94 17.12
C GLY A 91 6.74 -11.46 16.79
N TYR A 92 5.89 -11.00 15.89
CA TYR A 92 5.71 -9.61 15.56
C TYR A 92 4.48 -9.09 16.29
N ARG A 93 4.62 -7.98 17.00
CA ARG A 93 3.54 -7.33 17.75
C ARG A 93 3.50 -5.86 17.37
N ASN A 94 2.34 -5.25 17.52
CA ASN A 94 2.17 -3.81 17.36
C ASN A 94 2.40 -3.29 15.92
N TYR A 95 2.13 -4.12 14.90
CA TYR A 95 2.25 -3.69 13.51
C TYR A 95 1.03 -2.91 13.08
N THR A 96 1.24 -1.70 12.55
CA THR A 96 0.21 -0.92 11.89
C THR A 96 -0.30 -1.68 10.66
N ASN A 97 -1.57 -2.04 10.68
CA ASN A 97 -2.27 -2.67 9.58
C ASN A 97 -3.31 -1.67 9.04
N ILE A 98 -3.14 -1.26 7.79
CA ILE A 98 -4.04 -0.35 7.10
C ILE A 98 -5.00 -1.18 6.25
N LEU A 99 -6.27 -1.18 6.63
CA LEU A 99 -7.32 -1.88 5.91
C LEU A 99 -8.09 -0.88 5.05
N VAL A 100 -8.26 -1.25 3.78
CA VAL A 100 -9.01 -0.44 2.80
C VAL A 100 -10.18 -1.25 2.28
N ARG A 101 -11.38 -0.68 2.35
CA ARG A 101 -12.58 -1.25 1.74
C ARG A 101 -13.10 -0.31 0.67
N ARG A 102 -13.38 -0.87 -0.50
CA ARG A 102 -14.19 -0.21 -1.53
C ARG A 102 -15.61 -0.74 -1.42
N LEU A 103 -16.55 0.15 -1.11
CA LEU A 103 -17.97 -0.15 -1.02
C LEU A 103 -18.68 0.43 -2.24
N SER A 104 -19.44 -0.40 -2.96
CA SER A 104 -20.36 0.07 -4.00
C SER A 104 -21.56 0.74 -3.34
N VAL A 105 -21.96 1.91 -3.83
CA VAL A 105 -23.25 2.50 -3.44
C VAL A 105 -24.30 1.90 -4.37
N LEU A 106 -25.18 1.04 -3.84
CA LEU A 106 -26.35 0.56 -4.59
C LEU A 106 -27.20 1.78 -4.93
N GLN A 107 -27.38 2.08 -6.22
CA GLN A 107 -28.46 2.97 -6.66
C GLN A 107 -29.77 2.23 -6.43
N CYS A 108 -30.56 2.67 -5.45
CA CYS A 108 -31.97 2.30 -5.32
C CYS A 108 -32.79 2.97 -6.43
#